data_AF-A0A4S2FTL9-F1
#
_entry.id   AF-A0A4S2FTL9-F1
#
_cell.length_a   1.000
_cell.length_b   1.000
_cell.length_c   1.000
_cell.angle_alpha   90.00
_cell.angle_beta   90.00
_cell.angle_gamma   90.00
#
_symmetry.space_group_name_H-M   'P 1'
#
loop_
_entity.id
_entity.type
_entity.pdbx_description
1 polymer ?
#
loop_
_entity_poly.entity_id
_entity_poly.type
_entity_poly.pdbx_seq_one_letter_code
_entity_poly.pdbx_strand_id
1 'polypeptide(L)'
;MGTEGIQNKYVNPYTDFGFDRLFEAAEIAKFNPKELGGYWESLKNFRDWYSVMSTHLKKGREEGLEEGLERGRKEECFKNAKKMKQAGIASDIIAHVTGLSMEEIASL
;
A
#
# COMPACT_ATOMS: atom_id res chain seq x y z
N MET A 1 1.20 -25.08 -24.73
CA MET A 1 2.50 -24.98 -24.02
C MET A 1 3.54 -24.52 -25.02
N GLY A 2 4.29 -23.46 -24.71
CA GLY A 2 5.36 -22.96 -25.57
C GLY A 2 5.57 -21.47 -25.35
N THR A 3 6.37 -21.14 -24.35
CA THR A 3 6.71 -19.80 -23.84
C THR A 3 7.28 -18.88 -24.92
N GLU A 4 6.54 -17.83 -25.31
CA GLU A 4 7.14 -16.67 -25.97
C GLU A 4 7.84 -15.84 -24.91
N GLY A 5 9.15 -16.04 -24.85
CA GLY A 5 10.05 -15.48 -23.87
C GLY A 5 9.99 -13.95 -23.87
N ILE A 6 9.85 -13.42 -22.66
CA ILE A 6 10.12 -12.05 -22.30
C ILE A 6 11.43 -11.63 -22.97
N GLN A 7 11.36 -10.76 -23.98
CA GLN A 7 12.52 -10.06 -24.51
C GLN A 7 13.06 -9.18 -23.38
N ASN A 8 14.00 -9.71 -22.63
CA ASN A 8 14.75 -8.98 -21.62
C ASN A 8 15.65 -7.98 -22.36
N LYS A 9 15.11 -6.79 -22.66
CA LYS A 9 15.86 -5.70 -23.27
C LYS A 9 16.88 -5.26 -22.24
N TYR A 10 18.16 -5.55 -22.48
CA TYR A 10 19.25 -5.10 -21.64
C TYR A 10 19.23 -3.57 -21.59
N VAL A 11 18.81 -2.99 -20.46
CA VAL A 11 18.90 -1.57 -20.17
C VAL A 11 20.28 -1.33 -19.60
N ASN A 12 21.14 -0.63 -20.34
CA ASN A 12 22.47 -0.32 -19.86
C ASN A 12 22.40 0.92 -18.95
N PRO A 13 22.60 0.77 -17.62
CA PRO A 13 22.45 1.88 -16.69
C PRO A 13 23.49 3.00 -16.88
N TYR A 14 24.57 2.74 -17.63
CA TYR A 14 25.67 3.69 -17.86
C TYR A 14 25.53 4.46 -19.17
N THR A 15 24.87 3.89 -20.20
CA THR A 15 24.71 4.55 -21.51
C THR A 15 23.29 5.03 -21.78
N ASP A 16 22.27 4.36 -21.25
CA ASP A 16 20.89 4.71 -21.58
C ASP A 16 20.39 5.79 -20.59
N PHE A 17 20.53 5.54 -19.29
CA PHE A 17 20.02 6.46 -18.25
C PHE A 17 20.83 7.76 -18.09
N GLY A 18 22.15 7.71 -18.33
CA GLY A 18 23.03 8.88 -18.18
C GLY A 18 22.91 9.87 -19.33
N PHE A 19 22.76 9.37 -20.56
CA PHE A 19 22.64 10.22 -21.75
C PHE A 19 21.25 10.82 -21.86
N ASP A 20 20.17 10.09 -21.53
CA ASP A 20 18.80 10.63 -21.57
C ASP A 20 18.67 11.87 -20.67
N ARG A 21 19.18 11.81 -19.43
CA ARG A 21 19.17 12.98 -18.51
C ARG A 21 20.02 14.15 -18.99
N LEU A 22 21.14 13.86 -19.68
CA LEU A 22 21.99 14.89 -20.27
C LEU A 22 21.28 15.58 -21.45
N PHE A 23 20.58 14.81 -22.30
CA PHE A 23 19.82 15.33 -23.43
C PHE A 23 18.59 16.11 -22.98
N GLU A 24 17.83 15.64 -21.99
CA GLU A 24 16.74 16.40 -21.37
C GLU A 24 17.22 17.75 -20.84
N ALA A 25 18.35 17.78 -20.12
CA ALA A 25 18.94 19.02 -19.61
C ALA A 25 19.37 19.95 -20.76
N ALA A 26 19.93 19.41 -21.84
CA ALA A 26 20.31 20.17 -23.01
C ALA A 26 19.10 20.70 -23.80
N GLU A 27 17.96 20.01 -23.81
CA GLU A 27 16.72 20.48 -24.40
C GLU A 27 16.08 21.60 -23.59
N ILE A 28 16.04 21.47 -22.26
CA ILE A 28 15.58 22.53 -21.36
C ILE A 28 16.48 23.77 -21.48
N ALA A 29 17.79 23.60 -21.67
CA ALA A 29 18.72 24.71 -21.87
C ALA A 29 18.45 25.52 -23.14
N LYS A 30 17.71 24.97 -24.12
CA LYS A 30 17.28 25.70 -25.32
C LYS A 30 16.02 26.55 -25.11
N PHE A 31 15.33 26.41 -23.97
CA PHE A 31 14.09 27.13 -23.71
C PHE A 31 14.33 28.63 -23.57
N ASN A 32 13.40 29.42 -24.11
CA ASN A 32 13.35 30.84 -23.81
C ASN A 32 12.76 31.08 -22.39
N PRO A 33 12.88 32.30 -21.82
CA PRO A 33 12.42 32.55 -20.44
C PRO A 33 10.95 32.23 -20.17
N LYS A 34 10.07 32.37 -21.18
CA LYS A 34 8.64 32.05 -21.05
C LYS A 34 8.41 30.54 -21.00
N GLU A 35 9.07 29.79 -21.87
CA GLU A 35 9.03 28.32 -21.90
C GLU A 35 9.60 27.72 -20.62
N LEU A 36 10.72 28.28 -20.13
CA LEU A 36 11.31 27.88 -18.87
C LEU A 36 10.35 28.11 -17.69
N GLY A 37 9.68 29.28 -17.66
CA GLY A 37 8.65 29.56 -16.67
C GLY A 37 7.49 28.55 -16.68
N GLY A 38 6.97 28.22 -17.86
CA GLY A 38 5.91 27.22 -18.01
C GLY A 38 6.36 25.81 -17.62
N TYR A 39 7.61 25.44 -17.93
CA TYR A 39 8.20 24.18 -17.49
C TYR A 39 8.28 24.08 -15.96
N TRP A 40 8.74 25.13 -15.27
CA TRP A 40 8.80 25.15 -13.80
C TRP A 40 7.42 25.07 -13.16
N GLU A 41 6.42 25.74 -13.73
CA GLU A 41 5.04 25.67 -13.24
C GLU A 41 4.47 24.25 -13.39
N SER A 42 4.67 23.62 -14.55
CA SER A 42 4.29 22.22 -14.78
C SER A 42 4.98 21.27 -13.79
N LEU A 43 6.29 21.44 -13.57
CA LEU A 43 7.06 20.63 -12.64
C LEU A 43 6.57 20.79 -11.19
N LYS A 44 6.23 22.02 -10.79
CA LYS A 44 5.62 22.29 -9.49
C LYS A 44 4.29 21.55 -9.34
N ASN A 45 3.39 21.70 -10.32
CA ASN A 45 2.08 21.04 -10.30
C ASN A 45 2.21 19.52 -10.22
N PHE A 46 3.14 18.92 -10.99
CA PHE A 46 3.42 17.49 -10.93
C PHE A 46 3.89 17.05 -9.54
N ARG A 47 4.83 17.80 -8.95
CA ARG A 47 5.37 17.48 -7.62
C ARG A 47 4.32 17.60 -6.53
N ASP A 48 3.50 18.65 -6.56
CA ASP A 48 2.41 18.85 -5.59
C ASP A 48 1.40 17.70 -5.69
N TRP A 49 1.01 17.32 -6.92
CA TRP A 49 0.12 16.18 -7.14
C TRP A 49 0.71 14.85 -6.67
N TYR A 50 1.99 14.59 -6.99
CA TYR A 50 2.68 13.38 -6.54
C TYR A 50 2.78 13.31 -5.01
N SER A 51 3.04 14.44 -4.36
CA SER A 51 3.08 14.52 -2.89
C SER A 51 1.73 14.19 -2.25
N VAL A 52 0.64 14.70 -2.82
CA VAL A 52 -0.72 14.38 -2.37
C VAL A 52 -1.02 12.89 -2.57
N MET A 53 -0.78 12.38 -3.78
CA MET A 53 -1.07 10.99 -4.13
C MET A 53 -0.28 9.99 -3.28
N SER A 54 1.02 10.22 -3.08
CA SER A 54 1.87 9.37 -2.25
C SER A 54 1.40 9.31 -0.80
N THR A 55 0.95 10.44 -0.26
CA THR A 55 0.38 10.51 1.09
C THR A 55 -0.92 9.69 1.19
N HIS A 56 -1.83 9.84 0.23
CA HIS A 56 -3.07 9.05 0.20
C HIS A 56 -2.81 7.55 0.07
N LEU A 57 -1.89 7.15 -0.81
CA LEU A 57 -1.53 5.75 -0.97
C LEU A 57 -0.92 5.16 0.30
N LYS A 58 -0.05 5.92 0.99
CA LYS A 58 0.54 5.49 2.26
C LYS A 58 -0.53 5.31 3.33
N LYS A 59 -1.40 6.31 3.52
CA LYS A 59 -2.49 6.25 4.49
C LYS A 59 -3.45 5.10 4.22
N GLY A 60 -3.90 4.93 2.97
CA GLY A 60 -4.80 3.83 2.61
C GLY A 60 -4.20 2.45 2.83
N ARG A 61 -2.87 2.30 2.66
CA ARG A 61 -2.17 1.05 3.00
C ARG A 61 -2.09 0.82 4.50
N GLU A 62 -1.81 1.86 5.28
CA GLU A 62 -1.73 1.79 6.75
C GLU A 62 -3.11 1.46 7.35
N GLU A 63 -4.15 2.20 6.96
CA GLU A 63 -5.54 1.97 7.37
C GLU A 63 -6.02 0.57 6.95
N GLY A 64 -5.76 0.16 5.71
CA GLY A 64 -6.15 -1.18 5.24
C GLY A 64 -5.43 -2.32 5.97
N LEU A 65 -4.18 -2.13 6.37
CA LEU A 65 -3.44 -3.10 7.19
C LEU A 65 -4.00 -3.17 8.62
N GLU A 66 -4.27 -2.02 9.23
CA GLU A 66 -4.84 -1.94 10.57
C GLU A 66 -6.23 -2.59 10.64
N GLU A 67 -7.12 -2.23 9.71
CA GLU A 67 -8.44 -2.87 9.60
C GLU A 67 -8.34 -4.37 9.37
N GLY A 68 -7.42 -4.81 8.50
CA GLY A 68 -7.19 -6.23 8.20
C GLY A 68 -6.72 -7.00 9.43
N LEU A 69 -5.81 -6.43 10.22
CA LEU A 69 -5.32 -7.03 11.46
C LEU A 69 -6.41 -7.09 12.54
N GLU A 70 -7.20 -6.03 12.70
CA GLU A 70 -8.28 -6.00 13.69
C GLU A 70 -9.37 -7.02 13.35
N ARG A 71 -9.81 -7.07 12.08
CA ARG A 71 -10.79 -8.07 11.62
C ARG A 71 -10.25 -9.48 11.79
N GLY A 72 -8.99 -9.73 11.41
CA GLY A 72 -8.35 -11.03 11.59
C GLY A 72 -8.31 -11.48 13.05
N ARG A 73 -7.94 -10.58 13.97
CA ARG A 73 -7.93 -10.87 15.41
C ARG A 73 -9.33 -11.17 15.94
N LYS A 74 -10.34 -10.38 15.58
CA LYS A 74 -11.73 -10.64 16.00
C LYS A 74 -12.23 -11.99 15.48
N GLU A 75 -12.04 -12.28 14.19
CA GLU A 75 -12.44 -13.55 13.61
C GLU A 75 -11.76 -14.75 14.29
N GLU A 76 -10.46 -14.64 14.59
CA GLU A 76 -9.74 -15.67 15.32
C GLU A 76 -10.27 -15.84 16.75
N CYS A 77 -10.54 -14.75 17.48
CA CYS A 77 -11.18 -14.79 18.79
C CYS A 77 -12.53 -15.52 18.75
N PHE A 78 -13.40 -15.21 17.79
CA PHE A 78 -14.69 -15.90 17.63
C PHE A 78 -14.52 -17.38 17.29
N LYS A 79 -13.57 -17.73 16.40
CA LYS A 79 -13.27 -19.14 16.06
C LYS A 79 -12.77 -19.91 17.29
N ASN A 80 -11.91 -19.30 18.10
CA ASN A 80 -11.37 -19.92 19.31
C ASN A 80 -12.44 -20.06 20.39
N ALA A 81 -13.22 -19.01 20.64
CA ALA A 81 -14.34 -19.04 21.58
C ALA A 81 -15.37 -20.14 21.23
N LYS A 82 -15.68 -20.31 19.94
CA LYS A 82 -16.56 -21.39 19.47
C LYS A 82 -16.00 -22.78 19.79
N LYS A 83 -14.71 -23.00 19.54
CA LYS A 83 -14.03 -24.27 19.89
C LYS A 83 -14.00 -24.50 21.40
N MET A 84 -13.75 -23.45 22.19
CA MET A 84 -13.76 -23.53 23.65
C MET A 84 -15.14 -23.90 24.20
N LYS A 85 -16.20 -23.30 23.66
CA LYS A 85 -17.60 -23.63 24.00
C LYS A 85 -17.94 -25.08 23.66
N GLN A 86 -17.51 -25.55 22.49
CA GLN A 86 -17.66 -26.96 22.07
C GLN A 86 -16.88 -27.93 22.98
N ALA A 87 -15.75 -27.49 23.54
CA ALA A 87 -14.97 -28.25 24.50
C ALA A 87 -15.56 -28.23 25.93
N GLY A 88 -16.71 -27.58 26.14
CA GLY A 88 -17.38 -27.51 27.44
C GLY A 88 -16.74 -26.54 28.43
N ILE A 89 -15.90 -25.61 27.96
CA ILE A 89 -15.33 -24.56 28.80
C ILE A 89 -16.44 -23.58 29.19
N ALA A 90 -16.45 -23.17 30.46
CA ALA A 90 -17.46 -22.26 30.98
C ALA A 90 -17.38 -20.87 30.33
N SER A 91 -18.53 -20.27 30.04
CA SER A 91 -18.64 -19.03 29.27
C SER A 91 -17.96 -17.82 29.92
N ASP A 92 -17.90 -17.79 31.26
CA ASP A 92 -17.18 -16.78 32.05
C ASP A 92 -15.67 -16.84 31.80
N ILE A 93 -15.10 -18.05 31.72
CA ILE A 93 -13.69 -18.26 31.40
C ILE A 93 -13.41 -17.86 29.95
N ILE A 94 -14.31 -18.20 29.02
CA ILE A 94 -14.19 -17.81 27.61
C ILE A 94 -14.20 -16.29 27.47
N ALA A 95 -15.12 -15.60 28.15
CA ALA A 95 -15.19 -14.13 28.17
C ALA A 95 -13.88 -13.50 28.68
N HIS A 96 -13.38 -14.01 29.81
CA HIS A 96 -12.13 -13.52 30.40
C HIS A 96 -10.91 -13.71 29.47
N VAL A 97 -10.79 -14.85 28.77
CA VAL A 97 -9.63 -15.15 27.93
C VAL A 97 -9.71 -14.49 26.55
N THR A 98 -10.90 -14.44 25.94
CA THR A 98 -11.07 -13.95 24.56
C THR A 98 -11.41 -12.47 24.48
N GLY A 99 -11.83 -11.86 25.60
CA GLY A 99 -12.30 -10.48 25.66
C GLY A 99 -13.68 -10.27 25.04
N LEU A 100 -14.37 -11.34 24.64
CA LEU A 100 -15.75 -11.28 24.14
C LEU A 100 -16.74 -11.06 25.28
N SER A 101 -17.82 -10.36 24.99
CA SER A 101 -18.95 -10.20 25.90
C SER A 101 -19.71 -11.52 26.09
N MET A 102 -20.43 -11.62 27.21
CA MET A 102 -21.29 -12.78 27.47
C MET A 102 -22.39 -12.93 26.41
N GLU A 103 -22.86 -11.84 25.82
CA GLU A 103 -23.85 -11.83 24.73
C GLU A 103 -23.26 -12.44 23.45
N GLU A 104 -22.06 -12.01 23.06
CA GLU A 104 -21.34 -12.57 21.92
C GLU A 104 -21.10 -14.07 22.10
N ILE A 105 -20.69 -14.51 23.29
CA ILE A 105 -20.47 -15.94 23.59
C ILE A 105 -21.78 -16.73 23.63
N ALA A 106 -22.86 -16.14 24.10
CA ALA A 106 -24.18 -16.78 24.05
C ALA A 106 -24.62 -17.04 22.61
N SER A 107 -24.30 -16.13 21.69
CA SER A 107 -24.63 -16.24 20.26
C SER A 107 -23.75 -17.21 19.43
N LEU A 108 -22.61 -17.66 19.97
CA LEU A 108 -21.65 -18.58 19.31
C LEU A 108 -22.08 -20.05 19.27
#